data_AF-G4CST8-F1
#
_entry.id   AF-G4CST8-F1
#
_cell.length_a   1.000
_cell.length_b   1.000
_cell.length_c   1.000
_cell.angle_alpha   90.00
_cell.angle_beta   90.00
_cell.angle_gamma   90.00
#
_symmetry.space_group_name_H-M   'P 1'
#
loop_
_entity.id
_entity.type
_entity.pdbx_description
1 polymer ?
#
loop_
_entity_poly.entity_id
_entity_poly.type
_entity_poly.pdbx_seq_one_letter_code
_entity_poly.pdbx_strand_id
1 'polypeptide(L)'
;MYMRAIVQGMIVNPDLSLQTAAAERLEQLNRQIKEWQQMRPLERIILADIAQNNVSPYSNQRRKEYALMLGVTNISSSSVQSALKRMERHNWISRNISYSLQISSPLLQIWIMATN
;
A
#
# COMPACT_ATOMS: atom_id res chain seq x y z
N MET A 1 -4.76 8.85 15.80
CA MET A 1 -3.71 7.81 15.73
C MET A 1 -2.28 8.35 15.60
N TYR A 2 -2.03 9.57 15.12
CA TYR A 2 -0.68 10.12 14.91
C TYR A 2 0.11 10.44 16.20
N MET A 3 -0.54 11.02 17.20
CA MET A 3 0.11 11.40 18.46
C MET A 3 0.64 10.18 19.25
N ARG A 4 -0.10 9.06 19.21
CA ARG A 4 0.26 7.83 19.92
C ARG A 4 1.54 7.19 19.35
N ALA A 5 1.72 7.22 18.04
CA ALA A 5 2.91 6.68 17.38
C ALA A 5 4.16 7.52 17.67
N ILE A 6 4.02 8.84 17.76
CA ILE A 6 5.10 9.77 18.16
C ILE A 6 5.52 9.47 19.60
N VAL A 7 4.55 9.35 20.52
CA VAL A 7 4.81 9.00 21.93
C VAL A 7 5.47 7.62 22.05
N GLN A 8 5.06 6.63 21.26
CA GLN A 8 5.68 5.29 21.28
C GLN A 8 7.14 5.31 20.81
N GLY A 9 7.49 6.12 19.81
CA GLY A 9 8.89 6.30 19.39
C GLY A 9 9.75 6.89 20.50
N MET A 10 9.21 7.85 21.27
CA MET A 10 9.89 8.46 22.41
C MET A 10 10.01 7.51 23.62
N ILE A 11 9.11 6.55 23.78
CA ILE A 11 9.22 5.50 24.81
C ILE A 11 10.36 4.51 24.50
N VAL A 12 10.59 4.21 23.22
CA VAL A 12 11.64 3.27 22.78
C VAL A 12 13.02 3.92 22.79
N ASN A 13 13.13 5.23 22.58
CA ASN A 13 14.38 5.99 22.66
C ASN A 13 14.13 7.35 23.35
N PRO A 14 14.26 7.44 24.69
CA PRO A 14 13.93 8.65 25.46
C PRO A 14 14.89 9.82 25.21
N ASP A 15 16.09 9.56 24.66
CA ASP A 15 17.07 10.58 24.29
C ASP A 15 16.82 11.20 22.91
N LEU A 16 15.84 10.70 22.14
CA LEU A 16 15.49 11.29 20.85
C LEU A 16 14.62 12.54 21.06
N SER A 17 15.12 13.69 20.62
CA SER A 17 14.33 14.92 20.65
C SER A 17 13.02 14.74 19.84
N LEU A 18 11.93 15.35 20.32
CA LEU A 18 10.62 15.35 19.64
C LEU A 18 10.74 15.79 18.16
N GLN A 19 11.66 16.71 17.89
CA GLN A 19 11.93 17.27 16.58
C GLN A 19 12.57 16.24 15.64
N THR A 20 13.53 15.46 16.15
CA THR A 20 14.18 14.38 15.38
C THR A 20 13.19 13.26 15.07
N ALA A 21 12.41 12.81 16.07
CA ALA A 21 11.41 11.76 15.88
C ALA A 21 10.30 12.20 14.89
N ALA A 22 9.89 13.47 14.94
CA ALA A 22 8.95 14.04 13.99
C ALA A 22 9.53 14.12 12.57
N ALA A 23 10.80 14.51 12.42
CA ALA A 23 11.48 14.60 11.13
C ALA A 23 11.64 13.23 10.46
N GLU A 24 12.10 12.22 11.19
CA GLU A 24 12.20 10.84 10.70
C GLU A 24 10.83 10.31 10.25
N ARG A 25 9.78 10.62 11.01
CA ARG A 25 8.42 10.21 10.65
C ARG A 25 7.91 10.91 9.41
N LEU A 26 8.20 12.20 9.26
CA LEU A 26 7.85 12.97 8.06
C LEU A 26 8.58 12.43 6.82
N GLU A 27 9.84 12.05 6.97
CA GLU A 27 10.65 11.44 5.91
C GLU A 27 10.07 10.07 5.49
N GLN A 28 9.68 9.24 6.46
CA GLN A 28 8.98 7.97 6.18
C GLN A 28 7.68 8.20 5.40
N LEU A 29 6.85 9.18 5.81
CA LEU A 29 5.62 9.53 5.09
C LEU A 29 5.91 10.01 3.66
N ASN A 30 6.91 10.88 3.50
CA ASN A 30 7.32 11.37 2.18
C ASN A 30 7.79 10.23 1.26
N ARG A 31 8.47 9.19 1.79
CA ARG A 31 8.79 7.98 1.04
C ARG A 31 7.53 7.26 0.55
N GLN A 32 6.56 7.03 1.43
CA GLN A 32 5.30 6.36 1.06
C GLN A 32 4.49 7.16 0.02
N ILE A 33 4.42 8.48 0.17
CA ILE A 33 3.76 9.36 -0.81
C ILE A 33 4.43 9.26 -2.18
N LYS A 34 5.77 9.26 -2.22
CA LYS A 34 6.52 9.13 -3.48
C LYS A 34 6.27 7.77 -4.15
N GLU A 35 6.27 6.68 -3.38
CA GLU A 35 5.95 5.34 -3.89
C GLU A 35 4.52 5.31 -4.47
N TRP A 36 3.54 5.85 -3.74
CA TRP A 36 2.16 5.94 -4.21
C TRP A 36 2.01 6.76 -5.49
N GLN A 37 2.74 7.87 -5.61
CA GLN A 37 2.73 8.71 -6.81
C GLN A 37 3.27 7.97 -8.05
N GLN A 38 4.23 7.06 -7.88
CA GLN A 38 4.77 6.25 -8.98
C GLN A 38 3.81 5.16 -9.46
N MET A 39 2.85 4.75 -8.62
CA MET A 39 1.88 3.72 -8.97
C MET A 39 0.88 4.22 -10.02
N ARG A 40 0.58 3.35 -10.99
CA ARG A 40 -0.50 3.55 -11.95
C ARG A 40 -1.87 3.44 -11.27
N PRO A 41 -2.93 4.02 -11.85
CA PRO A 41 -4.27 3.97 -11.27
C PRO A 41 -4.75 2.56 -10.90
N LEU A 42 -4.55 1.58 -11.79
CA LEU A 42 -4.90 0.18 -11.51
C LEU A 42 -4.09 -0.43 -10.35
N GLU A 43 -2.81 -0.07 -10.22
CA GLU A 43 -1.96 -0.57 -9.14
C GLU A 43 -2.41 -0.01 -7.80
N ARG A 44 -2.76 1.28 -7.73
CA ARG A 44 -3.31 1.90 -6.52
C ARG A 44 -4.60 1.23 -6.06
N ILE A 45 -5.51 0.95 -6.99
CA ILE A 45 -6.78 0.27 -6.69
C ILE A 45 -6.53 -1.16 -6.20
N ILE A 46 -5.69 -1.93 -6.89
CA ILE A 46 -5.35 -3.30 -6.47
C ILE A 46 -4.66 -3.28 -5.10
N LEU A 47 -3.76 -2.34 -4.86
CA LEU A 47 -3.05 -2.22 -3.58
C LEU A 47 -4.00 -1.85 -2.44
N ALA A 48 -4.96 -0.95 -2.69
CA ALA A 48 -6.02 -0.61 -1.75
C ALA A 48 -6.90 -1.82 -1.42
N ASP A 49 -7.27 -2.63 -2.41
CA ASP A 49 -8.05 -3.85 -2.21
C ASP A 49 -7.27 -4.87 -1.36
N ILE A 50 -5.98 -5.09 -1.65
CA ILE A 50 -5.10 -5.96 -0.86
C ILE A 50 -4.94 -5.44 0.58
N ALA A 51 -4.90 -4.11 0.79
CA ALA A 51 -4.78 -3.52 2.13
C ALA A 51 -6.01 -3.81 3.01
N GLN A 52 -7.20 -3.85 2.40
CA GLN A 52 -8.46 -4.05 3.10
C GLN A 52 -8.75 -5.52 3.42
N ASN A 53 -8.30 -6.47 2.59
CA ASN A 53 -8.33 -7.91 2.88
C ASN A 53 -7.45 -8.70 1.90
N ASN A 54 -7.17 -9.97 2.21
CA ASN A 54 -6.42 -10.87 1.33
C ASN A 54 -7.30 -11.32 0.15
N VAL A 55 -7.36 -10.49 -0.90
CA VAL A 55 -8.30 -10.68 -2.02
C VAL A 55 -7.65 -11.38 -3.21
N SER A 56 -8.45 -12.10 -4.00
CA SER A 56 -8.07 -12.63 -5.31
C SER A 56 -8.30 -11.55 -6.40
N PRO A 57 -7.26 -10.82 -6.85
CA PRO A 57 -7.43 -9.69 -7.76
C PRO A 57 -7.80 -10.11 -9.19
N TYR A 58 -7.68 -11.41 -9.49
CA TYR A 58 -7.91 -11.98 -10.81
C TYR A 58 -9.38 -12.30 -11.10
N SER A 59 -10.21 -12.42 -10.06
CA SER A 59 -11.61 -12.82 -10.22
C SER A 59 -12.35 -11.88 -11.18
N ASN A 60 -13.31 -12.44 -11.95
CA ASN A 60 -14.10 -11.65 -12.90
C ASN A 60 -14.81 -10.49 -12.19
N GLN A 61 -15.38 -10.76 -11.02
CA GLN A 61 -16.04 -9.79 -10.17
C GLN A 61 -15.12 -8.62 -9.81
N ARG A 62 -13.91 -8.89 -9.29
CA ARG A 62 -12.96 -7.84 -8.94
C ARG A 62 -12.48 -7.03 -10.15
N ARG A 63 -12.24 -7.69 -11.29
CA ARG A 63 -11.87 -6.96 -12.52
C ARG A 63 -12.96 -6.01 -13.00
N LYS A 64 -14.24 -6.35 -12.83
CA LYS A 64 -15.36 -5.44 -13.11
C LYS A 64 -15.38 -4.27 -12.14
N GLU A 65 -15.20 -4.51 -10.85
CA GLU A 65 -15.11 -3.45 -9.83
C GLU A 65 -13.96 -2.48 -10.13
N TYR A 66 -12.78 -3.00 -10.48
CA TYR A 66 -11.64 -2.16 -10.88
C TYR A 66 -11.93 -1.34 -12.15
N ALA A 67 -12.63 -1.93 -13.12
CA ALA A 67 -13.02 -1.23 -14.35
C ALA A 67 -13.95 -0.06 -14.04
N LEU A 68 -14.96 -0.28 -13.17
CA LEU A 68 -15.89 0.74 -12.70
C LEU A 68 -15.15 1.87 -11.96
N MET A 69 -14.25 1.54 -11.04
CA MET A 69 -13.45 2.54 -10.30
C MET A 69 -12.55 3.37 -11.21
N LEU A 70 -12.08 2.82 -12.33
CA LEU A 70 -11.26 3.53 -13.32
C LEU A 70 -12.07 4.23 -14.41
N GLY A 71 -13.40 4.07 -14.45
CA GLY A 71 -14.23 4.60 -15.53
C GLY A 71 -13.95 3.97 -16.90
N VAL A 72 -13.48 2.72 -16.93
CA VAL A 72 -13.18 1.98 -18.18
C VAL A 72 -14.15 0.80 -18.36
N THR A 73 -14.34 0.36 -19.60
CA THR A 73 -15.30 -0.70 -19.92
C THR A 73 -14.90 -2.07 -19.35
N ASN A 74 -13.60 -2.39 -19.34
CA ASN A 74 -13.11 -3.70 -18.93
C ASN A 74 -11.63 -3.65 -18.52
N ILE A 75 -11.25 -4.55 -17.63
CA ILE A 75 -9.85 -4.87 -17.29
C ILE A 75 -9.62 -6.35 -17.55
N SER A 76 -8.66 -6.66 -18.42
CA SER A 76 -8.26 -8.05 -18.73
C SER A 76 -7.47 -8.68 -17.58
N SER A 77 -7.44 -10.02 -17.54
CA SER A 77 -6.55 -10.76 -16.63
C SER A 77 -5.07 -10.42 -16.86
N SER A 78 -4.67 -10.21 -18.11
CA SER A 78 -3.30 -9.83 -18.47
C SER A 78 -2.89 -8.45 -17.94
N SER A 79 -3.82 -7.49 -17.90
CA SER A 79 -3.58 -6.17 -17.29
C SER A 79 -3.36 -6.27 -15.78
N VAL A 80 -4.17 -7.08 -15.09
CA VAL A 80 -4.00 -7.37 -13.66
C VAL A 80 -2.67 -8.07 -13.41
N GLN A 81 -2.35 -9.11 -14.18
CA GLN A 81 -1.09 -9.83 -14.05
C GLN A 81 0.12 -8.91 -14.25
N SER A 82 0.05 -8.03 -15.25
CA SER A 82 1.11 -7.07 -15.55
C SER A 82 1.27 -6.04 -14.43
N ALA A 83 0.16 -5.58 -13.83
CA ALA A 83 0.19 -4.71 -12.66
C ALA A 83 0.86 -5.41 -11.47
N LEU A 84 0.43 -6.62 -11.12
CA LEU A 84 1.00 -7.39 -10.01
C LEU A 84 2.49 -7.66 -10.21
N LYS A 85 2.93 -8.04 -11.41
CA LYS A 85 4.37 -8.21 -11.71
C LYS A 85 5.16 -6.93 -11.51
N ARG A 86 4.60 -5.76 -11.88
CA ARG A 86 5.28 -4.48 -11.63
C ARG A 86 5.37 -4.19 -10.14
N MET A 87 4.28 -4.38 -9.41
CA MET A 87 4.23 -4.19 -7.96
C MET A 87 5.21 -5.10 -7.22
N GLU A 88 5.34 -6.37 -7.63
CA GLU A 88 6.34 -7.31 -7.10
C GLU A 88 7.78 -6.83 -7.41
N ARG A 89 8.06 -6.36 -8.65
CA ARG A 89 9.39 -5.82 -9.00
C ARG A 89 9.78 -4.57 -8.21
N HIS A 90 8.80 -3.74 -7.86
CA HIS A 90 9.02 -2.57 -7.01
C HIS A 90 9.00 -2.91 -5.51
N ASN A 91 8.80 -4.19 -5.15
CA ASN A 91 8.68 -4.65 -3.77
C ASN A 91 7.56 -3.95 -2.97
N TRP A 92 6.48 -3.53 -3.64
CA TRP A 92 5.29 -3.00 -2.97
C TRP A 92 4.43 -4.12 -2.39
N ILE A 93 4.44 -5.27 -3.06
CA ILE A 93 3.75 -6.48 -2.61
C ILE A 93 4.71 -7.67 -2.65
N SER A 94 4.41 -8.67 -1.83
CA SER A 94 5.06 -9.97 -1.82
C SER A 94 4.01 -11.08 -1.66
N ARG A 95 4.47 -12.33 -1.69
CA ARG A 95 3.63 -13.50 -1.41
C ARG A 95 4.05 -14.13 -0.10
N ASN A 96 3.08 -14.47 0.74
CA ASN A 96 3.34 -15.24 1.94
C ASN A 96 3.48 -16.75 1.62
N ILE A 97 3.71 -17.57 2.65
CA ILE A 97 3.89 -19.03 2.53
C ILE A 97 2.66 -19.71 1.90
N SER A 98 1.46 -19.15 2.11
CA SER A 98 0.21 -19.62 1.51
C SER A 98 -0.05 -19.05 0.10
N TYR A 99 0.97 -18.50 -0.57
CA TYR A 99 0.91 -17.84 -1.88
C TYR A 99 -0.07 -16.66 -1.98
N SER A 100 -0.53 -16.17 -0.84
CA SER A 100 -1.41 -15.02 -0.74
C SER A 100 -0.64 -13.72 -0.89
N LEU A 101 -1.26 -12.72 -1.53
CA LEU A 101 -0.67 -11.41 -1.71
C LEU A 101 -0.69 -10.62 -0.40
N GLN A 102 0.42 -9.99 -0.07
CA GLN A 102 0.55 -9.10 1.08
C GLN A 102 1.33 -7.85 0.69
N ILE A 103 1.05 -6.73 1.35
CA ILE A 103 1.84 -5.50 1.20
C ILE A 103 3.17 -5.69 1.93
N SER A 104 4.28 -5.42 1.25
CA SER A 104 5.62 -5.66 1.80
C SER A 104 5.96 -4.74 2.98
N SER A 105 5.41 -3.53 3.00
CA SER A 105 5.63 -2.54 4.06
C SER A 105 4.37 -2.39 4.93
N PRO A 106 4.43 -2.73 6.24
CA PRO A 106 3.33 -2.48 7.17
C PRO A 106 2.97 -1.00 7.27
N LEU A 107 3.96 -0.10 7.12
CA LEU A 107 3.73 1.34 7.12
C LEU A 107 2.93 1.80 5.89
N LEU A 108 3.21 1.22 4.73
CA LEU A 108 2.45 1.48 3.51
C LEU A 108 0.99 1.05 3.68
N GLN A 109 0.78 -0.15 4.23
CA GLN A 109 -0.57 -0.68 4.47
C GLN A 109 -1.37 0.22 5.42
N ILE A 110 -0.80 0.62 6.56
CA ILE A 110 -1.45 1.53 7.51
C ILE A 110 -1.78 2.87 6.84
N TRP A 111 -0.85 3.40 6.04
CA TRP A 111 -1.06 4.67 5.35
C TRP A 111 -2.21 4.57 4.34
N ILE A 112 -2.26 3.51 3.52
CA ILE A 112 -3.35 3.28 2.56
C ILE A 112 -4.70 3.19 3.27
N MET A 113 -4.77 2.42 4.37
CA MET A 113 -6.01 2.27 5.16
C MET A 113 -6.46 3.55 5.86
N ALA A 114 -5.56 4.51 6.08
CA ALA A 114 -5.91 5.81 6.68
C ALA A 114 -6.37 6.84 5.63
N THR A 115 -6.11 6.59 4.34
CA THR A 115 -6.33 7.57 3.26
C THR A 115 -7.46 7.17 2.29
N ASN A 116 -7.91 5.92 2.35
CA ASN A 116 -9.06 5.36 1.61
C ASN A 116 -10.20 5.00 2.57
#